data_AF-A0A956YSE4-F1
#
_entry.id   AF-A0A956YSE4-F1
#
_cell.length_a   1.000
_cell.length_b   1.000
_cell.length_c   1.000
_cell.angle_alpha   90.00
_cell.angle_beta   90.00
_cell.angle_gamma   90.00
#
_symmetry.space_group_name_H-M   'P 1'
#
loop_
_entity.id
_entity.type
_entity.pdbx_description
1 polymer ?
#
loop_
_entity_poly.entity_id
_entity_poly.type
_entity_poly.pdbx_seq_one_letter_code
_entity_poly.pdbx_strand_id
1 'polypeptide(L)'
;MTYITHRAAAEEYTQHFRDRRAAMAIFCTASHWNTEAILLAAQRIGEKYHLHEIPVAVAMTGTYPHMPQMKRATYSGDARVGFLSMMTHLRLLTDGDDAPYHNVVVLPHLDHHDPVRDRWTLTEGVDHVATVMFDAQTYLLEDNIAMTRDYVQTYGKQVLVEGIIEELSVAGQHGAVQKDDYIEKATTYMKATGVDFIVADLGTEQQSDHVGGVTYLKQRARELTDSLGDARLVLHGTSSLSAEQMQNLADDGVIRVNMWTRIVREAGQVATQRLFERRDAVERGDFEATESHQYLTDSVETAADIMVEVMELLGYARLGL
;
A
#
# COMPACT_ATOMS: atom_id res chain seq x y z
N MET A 1 10.42 -18.90 -2.22
CA MET A 1 10.39 -18.03 -1.02
C MET A 1 9.38 -16.96 -1.32
N THR A 2 8.34 -16.88 -0.51
CA THR A 2 7.18 -15.99 -0.70
C THR A 2 7.32 -14.69 0.07
N TYR A 3 8.20 -14.61 1.07
CA TYR A 3 8.53 -13.37 1.76
C TYR A 3 9.73 -12.69 1.08
N ILE A 4 9.48 -11.63 0.32
CA ILE A 4 10.49 -10.95 -0.50
C ILE A 4 11.04 -9.73 0.24
N THR A 5 12.36 -9.67 0.42
CA THR A 5 13.05 -8.48 1.01
C THR A 5 14.21 -7.94 0.19
N HIS A 6 14.74 -8.72 -0.75
CA HIS A 6 15.78 -8.25 -1.66
C HIS A 6 15.22 -7.60 -2.92
N ARG A 7 15.91 -6.54 -3.37
CA ARG A 7 15.61 -5.77 -4.57
C ARG A 7 15.40 -6.61 -5.84
N ALA A 8 16.29 -7.57 -6.11
CA ALA A 8 16.26 -8.31 -7.38
C ALA A 8 14.91 -9.02 -7.61
N ALA A 9 14.38 -9.74 -6.62
CA ALA A 9 13.06 -10.36 -6.77
C ALA A 9 11.92 -9.33 -6.75
N ALA A 10 12.05 -8.22 -6.02
CA ALA A 10 11.06 -7.16 -6.06
C ALA A 10 10.97 -6.51 -7.46
N GLU A 11 12.10 -6.38 -8.16
CA GLU A 11 12.18 -5.95 -9.56
C GLU A 11 11.52 -6.97 -10.49
N GLU A 12 11.75 -8.27 -10.30
CA GLU A 12 11.12 -9.33 -11.09
C GLU A 12 9.59 -9.26 -11.00
N TYR A 13 9.03 -9.14 -9.80
CA TYR A 13 7.58 -8.99 -9.66
C TYR A 13 7.09 -7.68 -10.25
N THR A 14 7.81 -6.57 -10.07
CA THR A 14 7.46 -5.29 -10.71
C THR A 14 7.39 -5.44 -12.22
N GLN A 15 8.38 -6.10 -12.83
CA GLN A 15 8.43 -6.34 -14.26
C GLN A 15 7.27 -7.24 -14.71
N HIS A 16 6.94 -8.29 -13.94
CA HIS A 16 5.78 -9.14 -14.22
C HIS A 16 4.48 -8.32 -14.26
N PHE A 17 4.25 -7.41 -13.30
CA PHE A 17 3.08 -6.53 -13.36
C PHE A 17 3.07 -5.64 -14.61
N ARG A 18 4.21 -5.08 -15.02
CA ARG A 18 4.32 -4.29 -16.26
C ARG A 18 3.96 -5.12 -17.49
N ASP A 19 4.55 -6.31 -17.62
CA ASP A 19 4.33 -7.19 -18.78
C ASP A 19 2.87 -7.63 -18.91
N ARG A 20 2.18 -7.77 -17.77
CA ARG A 20 0.75 -8.13 -17.69
C ARG A 20 -0.20 -6.93 -17.74
N ARG A 21 0.34 -5.72 -17.90
CA ARG A 21 -0.42 -4.46 -17.84
C ARG A 21 -1.33 -4.45 -16.61
N ALA A 22 -0.79 -4.82 -15.46
CA ALA A 22 -1.47 -4.84 -14.18
C ALA A 22 -0.72 -3.91 -13.22
N ALA A 23 -1.36 -3.56 -12.09
CA ALA A 23 -0.72 -2.78 -11.04
C ALA A 23 -0.69 -3.57 -9.74
N MET A 24 0.45 -3.54 -9.04
CA MET A 24 0.61 -4.20 -7.75
C MET A 24 -0.20 -3.44 -6.69
N ALA A 25 -1.06 -4.17 -5.98
CA ALA A 25 -1.79 -3.62 -4.86
C ALA A 25 -0.84 -3.41 -3.67
N ILE A 26 -0.88 -2.22 -3.07
CA ILE A 26 -0.24 -1.88 -1.81
C ILE A 26 -1.35 -1.68 -0.78
N PHE A 27 -1.50 -2.65 0.13
CA PHE A 27 -2.47 -2.57 1.21
C PHE A 27 -1.75 -2.35 2.54
N CYS A 28 -2.17 -1.34 3.27
CA CYS A 28 -1.53 -1.02 4.53
C CYS A 28 -2.04 -1.95 5.65
N THR A 29 -1.27 -2.09 6.74
CA THR A 29 -1.66 -2.87 7.92
C THR A 29 -1.34 -2.13 9.21
N ALA A 30 -2.23 -2.24 10.19
CA ALA A 30 -2.07 -1.67 11.53
C ALA A 30 -2.32 -2.70 12.65
N SER A 31 -2.48 -3.98 12.30
CA SER A 31 -2.72 -5.09 13.23
C SER A 31 -2.49 -6.44 12.55
N HIS A 32 -2.34 -7.51 13.34
CA HIS A 32 -2.27 -8.88 12.83
C HIS A 32 -3.50 -9.22 11.95
N TRP A 33 -4.69 -8.77 12.36
CA TRP A 33 -5.94 -9.02 11.63
C TRP A 33 -6.01 -8.30 10.28
N ASN A 34 -5.51 -7.06 10.18
CA ASN A 34 -5.41 -6.39 8.88
C ASN A 34 -4.42 -7.11 7.97
N THR A 35 -3.31 -7.62 8.54
CA THR A 35 -2.33 -8.41 7.81
C THR A 35 -2.97 -9.67 7.23
N GLU A 36 -3.66 -10.45 8.06
CA GLU A 36 -4.35 -11.66 7.58
C GLU A 36 -5.47 -11.36 6.57
N ALA A 37 -6.21 -10.25 6.71
CA ALA A 37 -7.20 -9.85 5.70
C ALA A 37 -6.57 -9.63 4.31
N ILE A 38 -5.36 -9.06 4.25
CA ILE A 38 -4.62 -8.89 2.99
C ILE A 38 -4.22 -10.24 2.40
N LEU A 39 -3.71 -11.14 3.24
CA LEU A 39 -3.30 -12.49 2.80
C LEU A 39 -4.51 -13.31 2.32
N LEU A 40 -5.62 -13.23 3.03
CA LEU A 40 -6.89 -13.86 2.65
C LEU A 40 -7.41 -13.32 1.31
N ALA A 41 -7.34 -12.00 1.08
CA ALA A 41 -7.71 -11.42 -0.21
C ALA A 41 -6.84 -11.95 -1.36
N ALA A 42 -5.53 -11.99 -1.15
CA ALA A 42 -4.59 -12.52 -2.13
C ALA A 42 -4.83 -14.01 -2.41
N GLN A 43 -5.07 -14.81 -1.38
CA GLN A 43 -5.42 -16.22 -1.52
C GLN A 43 -6.72 -16.39 -2.33
N ARG A 44 -7.77 -15.64 -2.01
CA ARG A 44 -9.05 -15.66 -2.76
C ARG A 44 -8.87 -15.32 -4.23
N ILE A 45 -8.04 -14.33 -4.54
CA ILE A 45 -7.66 -14.00 -5.92
C ILE A 45 -6.94 -15.18 -6.59
N GLY A 46 -6.00 -15.79 -5.89
CA GLY A 46 -5.29 -16.98 -6.34
C GLY A 46 -6.22 -18.14 -6.67
N GLU A 47 -7.17 -18.43 -5.80
CA GLU A 47 -8.18 -19.48 -5.99
C GLU A 47 -9.12 -19.16 -7.15
N LYS A 48 -9.61 -17.91 -7.23
CA LYS A 48 -10.56 -17.45 -8.25
C LYS A 48 -9.99 -17.49 -9.66
N TYR A 49 -8.70 -17.14 -9.81
CA TYR A 49 -8.03 -17.04 -11.11
C TYR A 49 -6.98 -18.13 -11.36
N HIS A 50 -6.91 -19.14 -10.47
CA HIS A 50 -5.96 -20.25 -10.54
C HIS A 50 -4.50 -19.81 -10.66
N LEU A 51 -4.11 -18.79 -9.88
CA LEU A 51 -2.75 -18.28 -9.85
C LEU A 51 -1.88 -19.08 -8.88
N HIS A 52 -0.68 -19.44 -9.31
CA HIS A 52 0.29 -20.17 -8.47
C HIS A 52 1.03 -19.28 -7.48
N GLU A 53 1.26 -18.01 -7.86
CA GLU A 53 1.92 -17.01 -7.02
C GLU A 53 1.11 -15.71 -7.11
N ILE A 54 0.80 -15.11 -5.97
CA ILE A 54 -0.01 -13.89 -5.88
C ILE A 54 0.81 -12.80 -5.20
N PRO A 55 1.48 -11.92 -5.96
CA PRO A 55 2.31 -10.89 -5.36
C PRO A 55 1.47 -9.72 -4.85
N VAL A 56 1.67 -9.32 -3.61
CA VAL A 56 0.99 -8.19 -2.96
C VAL A 56 1.96 -7.44 -2.07
N ALA A 57 1.89 -6.12 -2.06
CA ALA A 57 2.67 -5.30 -1.15
C ALA A 57 1.91 -5.06 0.15
N VAL A 58 2.54 -5.38 1.29
CA VAL A 58 1.98 -5.17 2.63
C VAL A 58 2.69 -3.97 3.26
N ALA A 59 1.96 -2.87 3.40
CA ALA A 59 2.51 -1.58 3.75
C ALA A 59 2.32 -1.24 5.23
N MET A 60 3.27 -0.51 5.81
CA MET A 60 3.10 0.13 7.10
C MET A 60 3.67 1.54 7.06
N THR A 61 2.91 2.50 7.56
CA THR A 61 3.47 3.79 7.93
C THR A 61 4.23 3.72 9.24
N GLY A 62 5.29 4.51 9.35
CA GLY A 62 6.07 4.65 10.57
C GLY A 62 5.35 5.47 11.63
N THR A 63 5.88 6.65 11.90
CA THR A 63 5.31 7.63 12.84
C THR A 63 4.54 8.74 12.15
N TYR A 64 4.05 8.47 10.93
CA TYR A 64 3.24 9.38 10.13
C TYR A 64 2.08 9.99 10.96
N PRO A 65 1.92 11.33 11.02
CA PRO A 65 1.08 11.97 12.03
C PRO A 65 -0.39 11.57 11.95
N HIS A 66 -0.89 11.40 10.73
CA HIS A 66 -2.30 11.15 10.49
C HIS A 66 -2.67 9.68 10.75
N MET A 67 -1.73 8.76 10.52
CA MET A 67 -1.98 7.33 10.68
C MET A 67 -0.67 6.61 11.05
N PRO A 68 -0.23 6.58 12.32
CA PRO A 68 1.00 5.90 12.72
C PRO A 68 0.78 4.39 12.93
N GLN A 69 0.86 3.60 11.86
CA GLN A 69 0.46 2.18 11.89
C GLN A 69 1.38 1.31 12.73
N MET A 70 2.69 1.56 12.69
CA MET A 70 3.65 0.85 13.54
C MET A 70 3.34 1.00 15.03
N LYS A 71 2.86 2.17 15.48
CA LYS A 71 2.43 2.36 16.88
C LYS A 71 1.12 1.63 17.19
N ARG A 72 0.24 1.47 16.21
CA ARG A 72 -1.07 0.82 16.37
C ARG A 72 -1.02 -0.70 16.35
N ALA A 73 0.01 -1.27 15.73
CA ALA A 73 0.22 -2.71 15.56
C ALA A 73 0.17 -3.51 16.87
N THR A 74 0.58 -2.89 17.98
CA THR A 74 0.57 -3.52 19.31
C THR A 74 0.05 -2.54 20.36
N TYR A 75 -0.61 -3.07 21.39
CA TYR A 75 -1.17 -2.26 22.49
C TYR A 75 -0.13 -1.40 23.24
N SER A 76 1.16 -1.78 23.20
CA SER A 76 2.25 -1.01 23.83
C SER A 76 2.45 0.39 23.23
N GLY A 77 2.01 0.62 21.99
CA GLY A 77 2.27 1.88 21.28
C GLY A 77 3.72 2.04 20.78
N ASP A 78 4.58 1.05 20.97
CA ASP A 78 5.98 1.11 20.56
C ASP A 78 6.11 0.80 19.05
N ALA A 79 6.55 1.79 18.28
CA ALA A 79 6.63 1.67 16.81
C ALA A 79 7.62 0.59 16.36
N ARG A 80 8.76 0.45 17.05
CA ARG A 80 9.77 -0.54 16.68
C ARG A 80 9.27 -1.96 16.93
N VAL A 81 8.69 -2.18 18.12
CA VAL A 81 8.10 -3.48 18.46
C VAL A 81 6.93 -3.79 17.51
N GLY A 82 6.08 -2.80 17.21
CA GLY A 82 4.98 -2.97 16.28
C GLY A 82 5.42 -3.35 14.87
N PHE A 83 6.45 -2.70 14.32
CA PHE A 83 7.06 -3.08 13.05
C PHE A 83 7.56 -4.52 13.07
N LEU A 84 8.43 -4.87 14.03
CA LEU A 84 9.02 -6.20 14.11
C LEU A 84 7.97 -7.30 14.34
N SER A 85 6.92 -7.00 15.12
CA SER A 85 5.79 -7.91 15.34
C SER A 85 5.07 -8.21 14.03
N MET A 86 4.74 -7.18 13.24
CA MET A 86 4.06 -7.38 11.95
C MET A 86 4.94 -8.09 10.94
N MET A 87 6.21 -7.70 10.77
CA MET A 87 7.12 -8.35 9.81
C MET A 87 7.33 -9.84 10.16
N THR A 88 7.50 -10.15 11.45
CA THR A 88 7.64 -11.54 11.92
C THR A 88 6.37 -12.34 11.67
N HIS A 89 5.20 -11.78 12.01
CA HIS A 89 3.92 -12.44 11.78
C HIS A 89 3.64 -12.67 10.31
N LEU A 90 3.85 -11.67 9.47
CA LEU A 90 3.71 -11.75 8.02
C LEU A 90 4.59 -12.87 7.44
N ARG A 91 5.85 -12.96 7.89
CA ARG A 91 6.75 -14.05 7.48
C ARG A 91 6.25 -15.42 7.92
N LEU A 92 5.84 -15.58 9.17
CA LEU A 92 5.33 -16.85 9.70
C LEU A 92 4.10 -17.36 8.94
N LEU A 93 3.25 -16.44 8.46
CA LEU A 93 2.03 -16.78 7.75
C LEU A 93 2.24 -17.11 6.27
N THR A 94 3.37 -16.71 5.68
CA THR A 94 3.59 -16.78 4.23
C THR A 94 4.77 -17.66 3.82
N ASP A 95 5.84 -17.70 4.61
CA ASP A 95 7.10 -18.37 4.27
C ASP A 95 7.28 -19.65 5.08
N GLY A 96 7.51 -20.77 4.39
CA GLY A 96 7.71 -22.10 4.97
C GLY A 96 6.65 -23.12 4.53
N ASP A 97 6.97 -24.41 4.68
CA ASP A 97 6.13 -25.52 4.17
C ASP A 97 4.76 -25.59 4.87
N ASP A 98 4.69 -25.17 6.14
CA ASP A 98 3.46 -25.16 6.96
C ASP A 98 2.72 -23.81 6.91
N ALA A 99 3.16 -22.86 6.08
CA ALA A 99 2.57 -21.53 6.02
C ALA A 99 1.13 -21.59 5.45
N PRO A 100 0.12 -21.02 6.13
CA PRO A 100 -1.26 -21.06 5.66
C PRO A 100 -1.46 -20.32 4.34
N TYR A 101 -0.61 -19.32 4.04
CA TYR A 101 -0.65 -18.52 2.81
C TYR A 101 0.60 -18.73 1.94
N HIS A 102 1.05 -19.98 1.80
CA HIS A 102 2.29 -20.38 1.11
C HIS A 102 2.37 -20.01 -0.39
N ASN A 103 1.26 -19.63 -1.03
CA ASN A 103 1.21 -19.17 -2.43
C ASN A 103 1.07 -17.64 -2.56
N VAL A 104 0.91 -16.93 -1.44
CA VAL A 104 0.86 -15.46 -1.43
C VAL A 104 2.28 -14.93 -1.31
N VAL A 105 2.74 -14.24 -2.34
CA VAL A 105 4.06 -13.61 -2.35
C VAL A 105 3.92 -12.21 -1.76
N VAL A 106 4.59 -11.95 -0.65
CA VAL A 106 4.51 -10.68 0.05
C VAL A 106 5.76 -9.85 -0.15
N LEU A 107 5.54 -8.59 -0.50
CA LEU A 107 6.57 -7.56 -0.64
C LEU A 107 6.34 -6.51 0.45
N PRO A 108 6.92 -6.65 1.66
CA PRO A 108 6.70 -5.68 2.71
C PRO A 108 7.21 -4.30 2.29
N HIS A 109 6.46 -3.26 2.63
CA HIS A 109 6.64 -1.90 2.16
C HIS A 109 6.62 -0.89 3.31
N LEU A 110 7.59 0.02 3.34
CA LEU A 110 7.57 1.18 4.23
C LEU A 110 6.83 2.33 3.55
N ASP A 111 5.68 2.74 4.10
CA ASP A 111 4.82 3.79 3.52
C ASP A 111 5.03 5.13 4.23
N HIS A 112 5.08 6.25 3.50
CA HIS A 112 5.24 7.61 4.05
C HIS A 112 6.34 7.75 5.12
N HIS A 113 7.54 7.20 4.90
CA HIS A 113 8.59 7.21 5.91
C HIS A 113 9.40 8.51 5.90
N ASP A 114 9.31 9.24 7.01
CA ASP A 114 10.01 10.50 7.19
C ASP A 114 11.52 10.27 7.43
N PRO A 115 12.42 10.97 6.70
CA PRO A 115 13.87 10.80 6.80
C PRO A 115 14.45 10.94 8.22
N VAL A 116 13.81 11.75 9.07
CA VAL A 116 14.29 12.06 10.42
C VAL A 116 13.53 11.24 11.46
N ARG A 117 12.20 11.26 11.42
CA ARG A 117 11.37 10.63 12.47
C ARG A 117 11.38 9.10 12.38
N ASP A 118 11.48 8.56 11.17
CA ASP A 118 11.43 7.12 10.90
C ASP A 118 12.83 6.56 10.55
N ARG A 119 13.89 7.29 10.92
CA ARG A 119 15.29 6.90 10.61
C ARG A 119 15.61 5.46 11.00
N TRP A 120 15.12 4.97 12.13
CA TRP A 120 15.41 3.61 12.58
C TRP A 120 14.88 2.56 11.59
N THR A 121 13.64 2.67 11.09
CA THR A 121 13.12 1.72 10.10
C THR A 121 13.76 1.91 8.74
N LEU A 122 14.09 3.15 8.36
CA LEU A 122 14.80 3.45 7.11
C LEU A 122 16.23 2.91 7.06
N THR A 123 16.88 2.66 8.20
CA THR A 123 18.26 2.14 8.25
C THR A 123 18.35 0.71 8.78
N GLU A 124 17.82 0.44 9.98
CA GLU A 124 17.91 -0.88 10.63
C GLU A 124 16.76 -1.81 10.25
N GLY A 125 15.63 -1.24 9.81
CA GLY A 125 14.44 -2.01 9.39
C GLY A 125 14.48 -2.45 7.92
N VAL A 126 15.45 -1.96 7.13
CA VAL A 126 15.50 -2.14 5.67
C VAL A 126 15.59 -3.62 5.26
N ASP A 127 16.26 -4.45 6.07
CA ASP A 127 16.42 -5.89 5.80
C ASP A 127 15.10 -6.67 5.85
N HIS A 128 14.04 -6.08 6.42
CA HIS A 128 12.73 -6.70 6.56
C HIS A 128 11.76 -6.38 5.43
N VAL A 129 12.12 -5.49 4.50
CA VAL A 129 11.20 -4.93 3.49
C VAL A 129 11.78 -5.03 2.09
N ALA A 130 10.92 -5.14 1.08
CA ALA A 130 11.32 -5.13 -0.33
C ALA A 130 11.41 -3.71 -0.90
N THR A 131 10.57 -2.81 -0.38
CA THR A 131 10.32 -1.50 -0.98
C THR A 131 10.15 -0.42 0.10
N VAL A 132 10.60 0.79 -0.19
CA VAL A 132 10.53 1.93 0.74
C VAL A 132 10.02 3.17 0.01
N MET A 133 8.94 3.77 0.51
CA MET A 133 8.57 5.14 0.19
C MET A 133 9.34 6.10 1.11
N PHE A 134 10.38 6.72 0.55
CA PHE A 134 11.17 7.73 1.23
C PHE A 134 10.48 9.09 1.10
N ASP A 135 9.81 9.50 2.17
CA ASP A 135 8.88 10.63 2.15
C ASP A 135 9.50 11.91 2.72
N ALA A 136 10.13 12.67 1.82
CA ALA A 136 10.68 13.98 2.12
C ALA A 136 9.79 15.13 1.60
N GLN A 137 8.49 14.91 1.37
CA GLN A 137 7.59 15.91 0.77
C GLN A 137 7.40 17.19 1.60
N THR A 138 7.59 17.11 2.92
CA THR A 138 7.46 18.27 3.83
C THR A 138 8.73 19.13 3.90
N TYR A 139 9.81 18.70 3.26
CA TYR A 139 11.08 19.42 3.19
C TYR A 139 11.12 20.28 1.93
N LEU A 140 12.03 21.26 1.88
CA LEU A 140 12.26 22.03 0.65
C LEU A 140 12.67 21.07 -0.48
N LEU A 141 12.27 21.36 -1.72
CA LEU A 141 12.51 20.46 -2.86
C LEU A 141 14.00 20.11 -3.02
N GLU A 142 14.90 21.07 -2.80
CA GLU A 142 16.36 20.84 -2.86
C GLU A 142 16.83 19.85 -1.79
N ASP A 143 16.33 19.98 -0.56
CA ASP A 143 16.62 19.06 0.54
C ASP A 143 16.01 17.68 0.28
N ASN A 144 14.77 17.62 -0.23
CA ASN A 144 14.11 16.39 -0.63
C ASN A 144 14.96 15.64 -1.68
N ILE A 145 15.38 16.32 -2.74
CA ILE A 145 16.24 15.72 -3.77
C ILE A 145 17.56 15.23 -3.17
N ALA A 146 18.21 16.03 -2.32
CA ALA A 146 19.47 15.66 -1.70
C ALA A 146 19.34 14.43 -0.80
N MET A 147 18.39 14.44 0.15
CA MET A 147 18.15 13.34 1.08
C MET A 147 17.72 12.06 0.37
N THR A 148 16.82 12.17 -0.62
CA THR A 148 16.34 11.01 -1.38
C THR A 148 17.46 10.39 -2.21
N ARG A 149 18.26 11.20 -2.89
CA ARG A 149 19.44 10.72 -3.63
C ARG A 149 20.42 10.00 -2.71
N ASP A 150 20.72 10.58 -1.55
CA ASP A 150 21.66 9.98 -0.60
C ASP A 150 21.11 8.65 -0.04
N TYR A 151 19.79 8.55 0.17
CA TYR A 151 19.12 7.31 0.54
C TYR A 151 19.23 6.25 -0.57
N VAL A 152 18.90 6.60 -1.82
CA VAL A 152 19.02 5.71 -2.99
C VAL A 152 20.47 5.23 -3.17
N GLN A 153 21.47 6.10 -3.02
CA GLN A 153 22.88 5.72 -3.12
C GLN A 153 23.30 4.71 -2.05
N THR A 154 22.69 4.79 -0.86
CA THR A 154 23.02 3.94 0.29
C THR A 154 22.27 2.60 0.26
N TYR A 155 20.96 2.63 0.01
CA TYR A 155 20.06 1.47 0.17
C TYR A 155 19.43 0.99 -1.13
N GLY A 156 19.54 1.74 -2.24
CA GLY A 156 18.94 1.39 -3.53
C GLY A 156 19.50 0.12 -4.18
N LYS A 157 20.54 -0.51 -3.63
CA LYS A 157 20.97 -1.87 -4.03
C LYS A 157 20.27 -2.98 -3.25
N GLN A 158 19.66 -2.65 -2.11
CA GLN A 158 19.01 -3.60 -1.19
C GLN A 158 17.50 -3.63 -1.40
N VAL A 159 16.89 -2.46 -1.63
CA VAL A 159 15.44 -2.27 -1.79
C VAL A 159 15.11 -1.43 -3.01
N LEU A 160 13.86 -1.48 -3.45
CA LEU A 160 13.29 -0.49 -4.36
C LEU A 160 12.86 0.75 -3.59
N VAL A 161 13.04 1.94 -4.18
CA VAL A 161 12.73 3.21 -3.53
C VAL A 161 11.67 3.99 -4.32
N GLU A 162 10.60 4.36 -3.64
CA GLU A 162 9.59 5.30 -4.11
C GLU A 162 9.91 6.69 -3.55
N GLY A 163 9.83 7.72 -4.39
CA GLY A 163 9.97 9.12 -3.98
C GLY A 163 8.68 9.90 -4.18
N ILE A 164 8.56 11.03 -3.48
CA ILE A 164 7.42 11.94 -3.56
C ILE A 164 7.91 13.39 -3.53
N ILE A 165 7.28 14.23 -4.35
CA ILE A 165 7.71 15.62 -4.56
C ILE A 165 6.94 16.58 -3.66
N GLU A 166 5.64 16.40 -3.59
CA GLU A 166 4.71 17.32 -2.94
C GLU A 166 3.55 16.56 -2.32
N GLU A 167 2.95 17.18 -1.31
CA GLU A 167 1.83 16.62 -0.57
C GLU A 167 0.59 16.48 -1.45
N LEU A 168 0.04 15.26 -1.48
CA LEU A 168 -1.25 15.01 -2.09
C LEU A 168 -2.34 15.67 -1.25
N SER A 169 -3.43 16.07 -1.90
CA SER A 169 -4.54 16.69 -1.19
C SER A 169 -5.10 15.72 -0.13
N VAL A 170 -5.33 16.22 1.09
CA VAL A 170 -5.99 15.48 2.17
C VAL A 170 -7.42 15.99 2.28
N ALA A 171 -8.39 15.09 2.42
CA ALA A 171 -9.80 15.47 2.48
C ALA A 171 -10.06 16.58 3.54
N GLY A 172 -10.69 17.67 3.10
CA GLY A 172 -10.93 18.86 3.92
C GLY A 172 -9.80 19.91 3.97
N GLN A 173 -8.65 19.66 3.34
CA GLN A 173 -7.56 20.63 3.17
C GLN A 173 -7.29 20.86 1.67
N HIS A 174 -7.80 21.95 1.12
CA HIS A 174 -7.53 22.32 -0.27
C HIS A 174 -6.19 23.05 -0.36
N GLY A 175 -5.24 22.51 -1.12
CA GLY A 175 -3.89 23.06 -1.14
C GLY A 175 -2.97 22.60 -2.27
N ALA A 176 -3.45 22.24 -3.46
CA ALA A 176 -2.56 22.06 -4.61
C ALA A 176 -3.05 22.88 -5.81
N VAL A 177 -2.39 24.02 -6.02
CA VAL A 177 -2.51 24.82 -7.24
C VAL A 177 -1.69 24.11 -8.31
N GLN A 178 -2.37 23.54 -9.31
CA GLN A 178 -1.68 22.93 -10.44
C GLN A 178 -0.88 23.98 -11.19
N LYS A 179 0.43 23.75 -11.29
CA LYS A 179 1.32 24.49 -12.19
C LYS A 179 1.57 23.66 -13.45
N ASP A 180 1.74 24.37 -14.56
CA ASP A 180 2.02 23.81 -15.89
C ASP A 180 3.38 23.07 -15.98
N ASP A 181 4.18 23.01 -14.90
CA ASP A 181 5.54 22.44 -14.86
C ASP A 181 5.65 21.07 -14.14
N TYR A 182 4.54 20.47 -13.69
CA TYR A 182 4.57 19.24 -12.87
C TYR A 182 5.32 18.07 -13.54
N ILE A 183 5.10 17.85 -14.85
CA ILE A 183 5.73 16.73 -15.59
C ILE A 183 7.26 16.90 -15.66
N GLU A 184 7.72 18.12 -15.94
CA GLU A 184 9.15 18.44 -15.98
C GLU A 184 9.78 18.31 -14.58
N LYS A 185 9.08 18.81 -13.55
CA LYS A 185 9.49 18.69 -12.14
C LYS A 185 9.63 17.22 -11.73
N ALA A 186 8.65 16.38 -12.06
CA ALA A 186 8.65 14.95 -11.79
C ALA A 186 9.79 14.20 -12.48
N THR A 187 10.00 14.46 -13.76
CA THR A 187 11.06 13.85 -14.56
C THR A 187 12.45 14.27 -14.04
N THR A 188 12.61 15.55 -13.72
CA THR A 188 13.86 16.09 -13.15
C THR A 188 14.16 15.49 -11.79
N TYR A 189 13.14 15.39 -10.92
CA TYR A 189 13.27 14.78 -9.60
C TYR A 189 13.74 13.33 -9.71
N MET A 190 13.05 12.48 -10.48
CA MET A 190 13.44 11.07 -10.63
C MET A 190 14.86 10.91 -11.16
N LYS A 191 15.26 11.75 -12.13
CA LYS A 191 16.62 11.74 -12.67
C LYS A 191 17.66 12.16 -11.64
N ALA A 192 17.36 13.15 -10.80
CA ALA A 192 18.29 13.69 -9.80
C ALA A 192 18.45 12.78 -8.58
N THR A 193 17.39 12.04 -8.21
CA THR A 193 17.36 11.17 -7.03
C THR A 193 17.72 9.72 -7.35
N GLY A 194 17.36 9.24 -8.54
CA GLY A 194 17.53 7.84 -8.93
C GLY A 194 16.50 6.89 -8.32
N VAL A 195 15.37 7.39 -7.83
CA VAL A 195 14.27 6.55 -7.33
C VAL A 195 13.69 5.66 -8.44
N ASP A 196 13.16 4.51 -8.04
CA ASP A 196 12.58 3.51 -8.94
C ASP A 196 11.17 3.90 -9.38
N PHE A 197 10.42 4.49 -8.45
CA PHE A 197 9.04 4.92 -8.66
C PHE A 197 8.79 6.31 -8.12
N ILE A 198 7.73 6.95 -8.61
CA ILE A 198 7.28 8.25 -8.13
C ILE A 198 5.81 8.19 -7.72
N VAL A 199 5.53 8.65 -6.50
CA VAL A 199 4.16 8.93 -6.07
C VAL A 199 3.73 10.22 -6.74
N ALA A 200 2.80 10.09 -7.69
CA ALA A 200 2.39 11.20 -8.55
C ALA A 200 1.05 11.81 -8.11
N ASP A 201 0.94 13.14 -8.19
CA ASP A 201 -0.33 13.85 -8.08
C ASP A 201 -1.15 13.61 -9.35
N LEU A 202 -2.03 12.63 -9.28
CA LEU A 202 -2.97 12.26 -10.33
C LEU A 202 -4.41 12.66 -9.96
N GLY A 203 -4.58 13.69 -9.11
CA GLY A 203 -5.87 14.25 -8.72
C GLY A 203 -6.63 13.44 -7.67
N THR A 204 -5.93 12.61 -6.91
CA THR A 204 -6.49 11.79 -5.82
C THR A 204 -6.32 12.47 -4.46
N GLU A 205 -7.11 12.01 -3.49
CA GLU A 205 -7.11 12.54 -2.13
C GLU A 205 -6.80 11.43 -1.12
N GLN A 206 -5.89 11.70 -0.20
CA GLN A 206 -5.62 10.79 0.90
C GLN A 206 -6.66 10.95 2.01
N GLN A 207 -6.96 9.84 2.69
CA GLN A 207 -7.85 9.79 3.85
C GLN A 207 -9.28 10.29 3.59
N SER A 208 -9.75 10.19 2.34
CA SER A 208 -11.12 10.57 2.00
C SER A 208 -12.16 9.76 2.78
N ASP A 209 -13.12 10.47 3.38
CA ASP A 209 -14.24 9.91 4.12
C ASP A 209 -15.37 9.42 3.19
N HIS A 210 -15.30 9.74 1.91
CA HIS A 210 -16.25 9.33 0.87
C HIS A 210 -15.55 8.68 -0.34
N VAL A 211 -16.36 8.19 -1.30
CA VAL A 211 -15.91 7.72 -2.63
C VAL A 211 -16.53 8.63 -3.68
N GLY A 212 -15.76 8.99 -4.71
CA GLY A 212 -16.17 9.97 -5.71
C GLY A 212 -15.89 11.41 -5.27
N GLY A 213 -16.20 12.38 -6.13
CA GLY A 213 -15.92 13.80 -5.86
C GLY A 213 -14.53 14.28 -6.30
N VAL A 214 -13.63 13.34 -6.62
CA VAL A 214 -12.33 13.61 -7.24
C VAL A 214 -12.28 13.15 -8.70
N THR A 215 -11.34 13.69 -9.49
CA THR A 215 -11.14 13.30 -10.89
C THR A 215 -9.73 12.75 -11.10
N TYR A 216 -9.62 11.45 -11.39
CA TYR A 216 -8.36 10.85 -11.83
C TYR A 216 -7.83 11.53 -13.11
N LEU A 217 -6.60 12.05 -13.03
CA LEU A 217 -5.94 12.79 -14.10
C LEU A 217 -5.22 11.86 -15.08
N LYS A 218 -6.00 11.06 -15.81
CA LYS A 218 -5.52 10.08 -16.80
C LYS A 218 -4.53 10.66 -17.82
N GLN A 219 -4.81 11.87 -18.34
CA GLN A 219 -3.92 12.52 -19.31
C GLN A 219 -2.55 12.83 -18.71
N ARG A 220 -2.51 13.35 -17.48
CA ARG A 220 -1.26 13.62 -16.76
C ARG A 220 -0.46 12.34 -16.52
N ALA A 221 -1.12 11.24 -16.13
CA ALA A 221 -0.47 9.95 -15.94
C ALA A 221 0.23 9.46 -17.22
N ARG A 222 -0.44 9.57 -18.37
CA ARG A 222 0.13 9.22 -19.68
C ARG A 222 1.30 10.10 -20.07
N GLU A 223 1.15 11.42 -19.95
CA GLU A 223 2.21 12.38 -20.29
C GLU A 223 3.45 12.21 -19.40
N LEU A 224 3.27 11.91 -18.11
CA LEU A 224 4.36 11.54 -17.20
C LEU A 224 5.03 10.24 -17.65
N THR A 225 4.27 9.21 -17.93
CA THR A 225 4.78 7.90 -18.35
C THR A 225 5.58 8.01 -19.65
N ASP A 226 5.07 8.76 -20.63
CA ASP A 226 5.76 9.04 -21.88
C ASP A 226 7.07 9.80 -21.65
N SER A 227 7.07 10.78 -20.72
CA SER A 227 8.27 11.56 -20.37
C SER A 227 9.33 10.74 -19.62
N LEU A 228 8.89 9.79 -18.79
CA LEU A 228 9.76 8.86 -18.06
C LEU A 228 10.25 7.70 -18.94
N GLY A 229 9.55 7.41 -20.03
CA GLY A 229 9.84 6.33 -20.98
C GLY A 229 9.52 4.93 -20.47
N ASP A 230 8.86 4.81 -19.30
CA ASP A 230 8.57 3.55 -18.62
C ASP A 230 7.45 3.72 -17.58
N ALA A 231 6.73 2.64 -17.25
CA ALA A 231 5.66 2.64 -16.25
C ALA A 231 6.24 2.63 -14.82
N ARG A 232 6.21 3.79 -14.16
CA ARG A 232 6.86 4.01 -12.85
C ARG A 232 5.99 4.77 -11.85
N LEU A 233 4.71 4.97 -12.15
CA LEU A 233 3.84 5.77 -11.30
C LEU A 233 3.27 4.92 -10.15
N VAL A 234 3.29 5.49 -8.95
CA VAL A 234 2.58 4.98 -7.78
C VAL A 234 1.39 5.88 -7.51
N LEU A 235 0.21 5.29 -7.37
CA LEU A 235 -1.02 6.01 -7.06
C LEU A 235 -1.37 5.88 -5.58
N HIS A 236 -1.41 7.00 -4.88
CA HIS A 236 -1.94 7.11 -3.52
C HIS A 236 -3.33 7.73 -3.54
N GLY A 237 -4.06 7.67 -2.43
CA GLY A 237 -5.40 8.28 -2.33
C GLY A 237 -6.47 7.54 -3.13
N THR A 238 -6.22 6.30 -3.54
CA THR A 238 -7.14 5.49 -4.36
C THR A 238 -8.51 5.28 -3.70
N SER A 239 -8.59 5.41 -2.38
CA SER A 239 -9.85 5.31 -1.63
C SER A 239 -10.91 6.35 -2.03
N SER A 240 -10.53 7.46 -2.67
CA SER A 240 -11.47 8.45 -3.19
C SER A 240 -11.97 8.15 -4.62
N LEU A 241 -11.35 7.20 -5.33
CA LEU A 241 -11.71 6.85 -6.70
C LEU A 241 -12.90 5.89 -6.77
N SER A 242 -13.76 6.07 -7.79
CA SER A 242 -14.77 5.07 -8.14
C SER A 242 -14.14 3.84 -8.82
N ALA A 243 -14.89 2.74 -8.88
CA ALA A 243 -14.46 1.54 -9.61
C ALA A 243 -14.14 1.82 -11.09
N GLU A 244 -14.92 2.70 -11.73
CA GLU A 244 -14.69 3.13 -13.12
C GLU A 244 -13.35 3.88 -13.27
N GLN A 245 -13.00 4.75 -12.33
CA GLN A 245 -11.74 5.49 -12.35
C GLN A 245 -10.52 4.61 -12.07
N MET A 246 -10.70 3.47 -11.37
CA MET A 246 -9.63 2.50 -11.11
C MET A 246 -9.37 1.54 -12.29
N GLN A 247 -10.22 1.52 -13.31
CA GLN A 247 -10.02 0.64 -14.46
C GLN A 247 -8.84 1.11 -15.32
N ASN A 248 -8.01 0.15 -15.73
CA ASN A 248 -6.91 0.36 -16.68
C ASN A 248 -5.84 1.36 -16.23
N LEU A 249 -5.66 1.57 -14.92
CA LEU A 249 -4.58 2.42 -14.37
C LEU A 249 -3.20 2.02 -14.89
N ALA A 250 -2.95 0.71 -15.04
CA ALA A 250 -1.71 0.19 -15.59
C ALA A 250 -1.45 0.60 -17.04
N ASP A 251 -2.49 0.81 -17.84
CA ASP A 251 -2.36 1.30 -19.23
C ASP A 251 -1.93 2.76 -19.30
N ASP A 252 -2.10 3.49 -18.20
CA ASP A 252 -1.69 4.88 -18.06
C ASP A 252 -0.31 5.01 -17.37
N GLY A 253 0.35 3.87 -17.08
CA GLY A 253 1.69 3.78 -16.49
C GLY A 253 1.75 3.70 -14.97
N VAL A 254 0.58 3.52 -14.31
CA VAL A 254 0.50 3.25 -12.87
C VAL A 254 0.81 1.79 -12.61
N ILE A 255 1.96 1.53 -11.98
CA ILE A 255 2.44 0.17 -11.71
C ILE A 255 2.16 -0.29 -10.28
N ARG A 256 1.85 0.65 -9.38
CA ARG A 256 1.60 0.38 -7.95
C ARG A 256 0.47 1.26 -7.44
N VAL A 257 -0.42 0.69 -6.62
CA VAL A 257 -1.63 1.40 -6.15
C VAL A 257 -1.83 1.17 -4.66
N ASN A 258 -1.75 2.23 -3.86
CA ASN A 258 -1.96 2.23 -2.43
C ASN A 258 -3.44 2.43 -2.07
N MET A 259 -3.95 1.62 -1.14
CA MET A 259 -5.29 1.78 -0.58
C MET A 259 -5.35 1.36 0.90
N TRP A 260 -6.00 2.20 1.72
CA TRP A 260 -6.23 1.92 3.14
C TRP A 260 -7.62 2.37 3.61
N THR A 261 -7.92 3.66 3.48
CA THR A 261 -9.09 4.29 4.13
C THR A 261 -10.42 3.63 3.76
N ARG A 262 -10.64 3.30 2.49
CA ARG A 262 -11.85 2.61 2.03
C ARG A 262 -12.04 1.26 2.73
N ILE A 263 -10.97 0.47 2.82
CA ILE A 263 -10.98 -0.89 3.40
C ILE A 263 -11.44 -0.82 4.86
N VAL A 264 -10.75 -0.03 5.68
CA VAL A 264 -11.03 0.02 7.12
C VAL A 264 -12.36 0.69 7.44
N ARG A 265 -12.79 1.67 6.63
CA ARG A 265 -14.09 2.34 6.79
C ARG A 265 -15.24 1.37 6.53
N GLU A 266 -15.25 0.72 5.38
CA GLU A 266 -16.35 -0.15 4.96
C GLU A 266 -16.38 -1.45 5.78
N ALA A 267 -15.22 -2.07 6.04
CA ALA A 267 -15.12 -3.24 6.92
C ALA A 267 -15.60 -2.94 8.35
N GLY A 268 -15.21 -1.79 8.91
CA GLY A 268 -15.66 -1.36 10.24
C GLY A 268 -17.16 -1.09 10.31
N GLN A 269 -17.76 -0.52 9.26
CA GLN A 269 -19.20 -0.31 9.16
C GLN A 269 -19.97 -1.63 9.17
N VAL A 270 -19.56 -2.61 8.34
CA VAL A 270 -20.21 -3.92 8.26
C VAL A 270 -20.04 -4.72 9.55
N ALA A 271 -18.83 -4.75 10.13
CA ALA A 271 -18.58 -5.44 11.40
C ALA A 271 -19.43 -4.85 12.54
N THR A 272 -19.62 -3.53 12.55
CA THR A 272 -20.48 -2.86 13.52
C THR A 272 -21.95 -3.24 13.34
N GLN A 273 -22.44 -3.28 12.10
CA GLN A 273 -23.80 -3.73 11.81
C GLN A 273 -24.04 -5.16 12.33
N ARG A 274 -23.14 -6.09 12.01
CA ARG A 274 -23.24 -7.50 12.47
C ARG A 274 -23.18 -7.63 13.98
N LEU A 275 -22.39 -6.80 14.66
CA LEU A 275 -22.38 -6.73 16.12
C LEU A 275 -23.74 -6.29 16.68
N PHE A 276 -24.39 -5.30 16.07
CA PHE A 276 -25.74 -4.87 16.48
C PHE A 276 -26.78 -5.98 16.26
N GLU A 277 -26.68 -6.73 15.17
CA GLU A 277 -27.55 -7.88 14.90
C GLU A 277 -27.41 -8.98 15.97
N ARG A 278 -26.22 -9.14 16.56
CA ARG A 278 -25.93 -10.10 17.63
C ARG A 278 -26.08 -9.54 19.05
N ARG A 279 -26.52 -8.28 19.21
CA ARG A 279 -26.57 -7.59 20.52
C ARG A 279 -27.27 -8.41 21.60
N ASP A 280 -28.46 -8.94 21.31
CA ASP A 280 -29.23 -9.68 22.32
C ASP A 280 -28.52 -10.98 22.76
N ALA A 281 -27.75 -11.63 21.87
CA ALA A 281 -26.96 -12.81 22.20
C ALA A 281 -25.76 -12.43 23.09
N VAL A 282 -25.08 -11.32 22.76
CA VAL A 282 -24.01 -10.75 23.59
C VAL A 282 -24.51 -10.44 25.00
N GLU A 283 -25.66 -9.77 25.12
CA GLU A 283 -26.26 -9.39 26.41
C GLU A 283 -26.68 -10.61 27.26
N ARG A 284 -26.99 -11.74 26.62
CA ARG A 284 -27.28 -13.01 27.32
C ARG A 284 -26.02 -13.79 27.71
N GLY A 285 -24.83 -13.34 27.33
CA GLY A 285 -23.58 -14.04 27.59
C GLY A 285 -23.36 -15.27 26.70
N ASP A 286 -23.93 -15.28 25.49
CA ASP A 286 -23.63 -16.33 24.52
C ASP A 286 -22.14 -16.31 24.14
N PHE A 287 -21.44 -17.42 24.36
CA PHE A 287 -19.98 -17.47 24.26
C PHE A 287 -19.47 -16.99 22.90
N GLU A 288 -19.98 -17.56 21.81
CA GLU A 288 -19.56 -17.22 20.44
C GLU A 288 -19.87 -15.75 20.10
N ALA A 289 -21.06 -15.26 20.47
CA ALA A 289 -21.42 -13.87 20.22
C ALA A 289 -20.57 -12.87 21.03
N THR A 290 -20.21 -13.22 22.26
CA THR A 290 -19.41 -12.34 23.16
C THR A 290 -17.93 -12.32 22.83
N GLU A 291 -17.42 -13.34 22.15
CA GLU A 291 -15.99 -13.45 21.88
C GLU A 291 -15.56 -12.39 20.85
N SER A 292 -14.46 -11.71 21.14
CA SER A 292 -13.94 -10.59 20.36
C SER A 292 -13.55 -10.96 18.93
N HIS A 293 -13.14 -12.21 18.68
CA HIS A 293 -12.82 -12.70 17.36
C HIS A 293 -14.02 -12.66 16.42
N GLN A 294 -15.27 -12.71 16.90
CA GLN A 294 -16.41 -12.65 15.99
C GLN A 294 -16.51 -11.28 15.29
N TYR A 295 -16.26 -10.18 16.03
CA TYR A 295 -16.18 -8.84 15.44
C TYR A 295 -14.96 -8.69 14.52
N LEU A 296 -13.82 -9.23 14.95
CA LEU A 296 -12.59 -9.19 14.16
C LEU A 296 -12.74 -9.97 12.86
N THR A 297 -13.34 -11.16 12.90
CA THR A 297 -13.60 -12.01 11.72
C THR A 297 -14.53 -11.30 10.74
N ASP A 298 -15.61 -10.68 11.20
CA ASP A 298 -16.49 -9.91 10.33
C ASP A 298 -15.75 -8.77 9.61
N SER A 299 -14.85 -8.10 10.31
CA SER A 299 -14.00 -7.04 9.75
C SER A 299 -12.98 -7.61 8.75
N VAL A 300 -12.29 -8.71 9.10
CA VAL A 300 -11.29 -9.38 8.25
C VAL A 300 -11.92 -9.87 6.96
N GLU A 301 -13.04 -10.57 7.04
CA GLU A 301 -13.79 -11.10 5.91
C GLU A 301 -14.23 -9.98 4.95
N THR A 302 -14.84 -8.93 5.50
CA THR A 302 -15.31 -7.79 4.69
C THR A 302 -14.14 -7.03 4.07
N ALA A 303 -13.05 -6.82 4.82
CA ALA A 303 -11.85 -6.18 4.31
C ALA A 303 -11.23 -6.98 3.16
N ALA A 304 -11.18 -8.32 3.30
CA ALA A 304 -10.67 -9.20 2.26
C ALA A 304 -11.52 -9.11 0.98
N ASP A 305 -12.85 -9.10 1.09
CA ASP A 305 -13.75 -8.98 -0.07
C ASP A 305 -13.55 -7.64 -0.82
N ILE A 306 -13.41 -6.53 -0.09
CA ILE A 306 -13.12 -5.22 -0.69
C ILE A 306 -11.77 -5.24 -1.41
N MET A 307 -10.75 -5.87 -0.82
CA MET A 307 -9.42 -5.98 -1.42
C MET A 307 -9.43 -6.87 -2.67
N VAL A 308 -10.20 -7.97 -2.68
CA VAL A 308 -10.42 -8.80 -3.88
C VAL A 308 -10.97 -7.95 -5.02
N GLU A 309 -12.04 -7.18 -4.80
CA GLU A 309 -12.61 -6.29 -5.83
C GLU A 309 -11.56 -5.33 -6.41
N VAL A 310 -10.72 -4.75 -5.54
CA VAL A 310 -9.67 -3.83 -6.00
C VAL A 310 -8.58 -4.56 -6.77
N MET A 311 -8.11 -5.72 -6.30
CA MET A 311 -7.12 -6.52 -7.04
C MET A 311 -7.62 -6.89 -8.45
N GLU A 312 -8.91 -7.17 -8.61
CA GLU A 312 -9.52 -7.41 -9.92
C GLU A 312 -9.44 -6.18 -10.83
N LEU A 313 -9.79 -5.00 -10.31
CA LEU A 313 -9.70 -3.73 -11.05
C LEU A 313 -8.26 -3.40 -11.45
N LEU A 314 -7.29 -3.77 -10.62
CA LEU A 314 -5.86 -3.61 -10.88
C LEU A 314 -5.29 -4.65 -11.86
N GLY A 315 -6.12 -5.62 -12.30
CA GLY A 315 -5.76 -6.56 -13.35
C GLY A 315 -5.10 -7.84 -12.88
N TYR A 316 -5.26 -8.24 -11.62
CA TYR A 316 -4.66 -9.48 -11.09
C TYR A 316 -5.07 -10.74 -11.88
N ALA A 317 -6.25 -10.75 -12.50
CA ALA A 317 -6.69 -11.81 -13.41
C ALA A 317 -5.74 -12.06 -14.59
N ARG A 318 -4.93 -11.06 -14.97
CA ARG A 318 -3.96 -11.16 -16.08
C ARG A 318 -2.61 -11.75 -15.67
N LEU A 319 -2.35 -11.95 -14.38
CA LEU A 319 -1.05 -12.40 -13.89
C LEU A 319 -0.72 -13.85 -14.26
N GLY A 320 -1.73 -14.70 -14.48
CA GLY A 320 -1.56 -16.10 -14.88
C GLY A 320 -1.72 -16.38 -16.37
N LEU A 321 -2.01 -15.35 -17.19
CA LEU A 321 -2.10 -15.48 -18.65
C LEU A 321 -0.71 -15.56 -19.28
#